data_AF-A0A1H9ACM9-F1
#
_entry.id   AF-A0A1H9ACM9-F1
#
_cell.length_a   1.000
_cell.length_b   1.000
_cell.length_c   1.000
_cell.angle_alpha   90.00
_cell.angle_beta   90.00
_cell.angle_gamma   90.00
#
_symmetry.space_group_name_H-M   'P 1'
#
loop_
_entity.id
_entity.type
_entity.pdbx_description
1 polymer ?
#
loop_
_entity_poly.entity_id
_entity_poly.type
_entity_poly.pdbx_seq_one_letter_code
_entity_poly.pdbx_strand_id
1 'polypeptide(L)'
;MNTVQRISLTGALLLQVLLLSGQPITVLSTSAASGIEYASEDGPIQRVFAGQNLQAEGRLKISEGRSVNVVYEGRKIHLEGPKEVDIAEMVSAANTTQSGSFISRFWDFISSSVTNTSSAEDVENYHRKYMTNTRAGIKGWGNKENSIAFAAYFSEVFGVPELPLQWDSIAGVHHYQVSIIDRSTDEIVLSAMARANQISIPLADLALSPEAIYQLRITADKDGETITAPETFFSYEPEAVTTFIDNLHQKRVFKSLTADEQLLFIPHALEEAGYLYSARQHYIDLVAADTTNQLYRKVYASFLARMNAPEEAKAIIK
;
A
#
# COMPACT_ATOMS: atom_id res chain seq x y z
N MET A 1 16.37 26.59 -28.54
CA MET A 1 15.43 25.48 -28.82
C MET A 1 16.00 24.24 -28.15
N ASN A 2 15.72 24.08 -26.86
CA ASN A 2 16.25 22.97 -26.06
C ASN A 2 15.09 22.04 -25.70
N THR A 3 15.27 20.80 -26.13
CA THR A 3 14.41 19.65 -25.90
C THR A 3 14.31 19.38 -24.39
N VAL A 4 13.13 19.57 -23.82
CA VAL A 4 12.85 19.19 -22.43
C VAL A 4 12.75 17.67 -22.37
N GLN A 5 13.77 17.05 -21.80
CA GLN A 5 13.83 15.63 -21.54
C GLN A 5 12.89 15.34 -20.36
N ARG A 6 11.66 14.93 -20.67
CA ARG A 6 10.73 14.40 -19.67
C ARG A 6 11.38 13.19 -19.01
N ILE A 7 11.73 13.30 -17.74
CA ILE A 7 12.09 12.16 -16.91
C ILE A 7 10.79 11.42 -16.63
N SER A 8 10.41 10.52 -17.54
CA SER A 8 9.43 9.47 -17.21
C SER A 8 10.09 8.55 -16.20
N LEU A 9 9.73 8.68 -14.92
CA LEU A 9 9.89 7.59 -13.97
C LEU A 9 9.08 6.42 -14.55
N THR A 10 9.80 5.46 -15.08
CA THR A 10 9.25 4.29 -15.73
C THR A 10 8.57 3.49 -14.64
N GLY A 11 7.25 3.35 -14.71
CA GLY A 11 6.50 2.47 -13.82
C GLY A 11 7.11 1.07 -13.86
N ALA A 12 7.75 0.69 -12.76
CA ALA A 12 8.35 -0.62 -12.61
C ALA A 12 7.21 -1.63 -12.46
N LEU A 13 6.81 -2.22 -13.58
CA LEU A 13 5.94 -3.40 -13.64
C LEU A 13 6.68 -4.56 -12.96
N LEU A 14 6.45 -4.74 -11.66
CA LEU A 14 7.03 -5.83 -10.87
C LEU A 14 6.30 -7.14 -11.19
N LEU A 15 6.77 -7.85 -12.22
CA LEU A 15 6.39 -9.23 -12.50
C LEU A 15 7.04 -10.13 -11.44
N GLN A 16 6.23 -10.72 -10.56
CA GLN A 16 6.70 -11.65 -9.54
C GLN A 16 6.94 -13.04 -10.16
N VAL A 17 8.17 -13.55 -10.07
CA VAL A 17 8.43 -14.99 -10.22
C VAL A 17 8.02 -15.68 -8.92
N LEU A 18 6.98 -16.51 -8.98
CA LEU A 18 6.53 -17.39 -7.90
C LEU A 18 7.21 -18.76 -8.04
N LEU A 19 7.79 -19.24 -6.94
CA LEU A 19 8.04 -20.67 -6.76
C LEU A 19 6.68 -21.37 -6.60
N LEU A 20 6.48 -22.43 -7.38
CA LEU A 20 5.26 -23.22 -7.49
C LEU A 20 4.95 -24.00 -6.19
N SER A 21 4.27 -23.36 -5.26
CA SER A 21 3.15 -23.96 -4.54
C SER A 21 1.89 -23.20 -4.97
N GLY A 22 0.76 -23.88 -5.16
CA GLY A 22 -0.45 -23.25 -5.73
C GLY A 22 -0.82 -21.95 -5.01
N GLN A 23 -1.17 -20.90 -5.76
CA GLN A 23 -1.54 -19.62 -5.14
C GLN A 23 -2.69 -19.82 -4.15
N PRO A 24 -2.59 -19.29 -2.92
CA PRO A 24 -3.68 -19.40 -1.96
C PRO A 24 -4.90 -18.62 -2.44
N ILE A 25 -6.09 -19.07 -2.04
CA ILE A 25 -7.35 -18.39 -2.37
C ILE A 25 -7.65 -17.37 -1.29
N THR A 26 -7.75 -16.11 -1.68
CA THR A 26 -7.97 -15.02 -0.73
C THR A 26 -9.45 -14.74 -0.56
N VAL A 27 -9.94 -14.75 0.67
CA VAL A 27 -11.32 -14.37 0.99
C VAL A 27 -11.44 -12.85 0.97
N LEU A 28 -12.26 -12.30 0.07
CA LEU A 28 -12.51 -10.86 -0.01
C LEU A 28 -13.58 -10.42 1.00
N SER A 29 -14.72 -11.11 1.00
CA SER A 29 -15.85 -10.73 1.85
C SER A 29 -16.78 -11.90 2.10
N THR A 30 -17.45 -11.86 3.24
CA THR A 30 -18.53 -12.77 3.61
C THR A 30 -19.79 -11.95 3.87
N SER A 31 -20.95 -12.47 3.49
CA SER A 31 -22.24 -11.78 3.73
C SER A 31 -22.64 -11.74 5.21
N ALA A 32 -21.97 -12.54 6.06
CA ALA A 32 -22.20 -12.62 7.50
C ALA A 32 -20.97 -13.19 8.22
N ALA A 33 -20.92 -12.98 9.54
CA ALA A 33 -19.88 -13.53 10.42
C ALA A 33 -20.03 -15.03 10.71
N SER A 34 -21.13 -15.66 10.28
CA SER A 34 -21.40 -17.09 10.48
C SER A 34 -22.15 -17.70 9.30
N GLY A 35 -22.12 -19.03 9.20
CA GLY A 35 -22.74 -19.78 8.10
C GLY A 35 -21.86 -19.91 6.86
N ILE A 36 -20.56 -19.62 6.98
CA ILE A 36 -19.54 -19.90 5.97
C ILE A 36 -18.37 -20.57 6.68
N GLU A 37 -18.12 -21.82 6.30
CA GLU A 37 -17.17 -22.72 6.96
C GLU A 37 -16.23 -23.32 5.92
N TYR A 38 -14.98 -23.54 6.32
CA TYR A 38 -13.95 -24.17 5.50
C TYR A 38 -13.29 -25.29 6.29
N ALA A 39 -13.01 -26.40 5.62
CA ALA A 39 -12.16 -27.47 6.13
C ALA A 39 -11.15 -27.87 5.06
N SER A 40 -9.86 -27.89 5.40
CA SER A 40 -8.86 -28.62 4.60
C SER A 40 -9.05 -30.13 4.77
N GLU A 41 -8.47 -30.95 3.90
CA GLU A 41 -8.67 -32.42 3.91
C GLU A 41 -8.53 -33.06 5.31
N ASP A 42 -7.50 -32.67 6.08
CA ASP A 42 -7.22 -33.19 7.42
C ASP A 42 -7.39 -32.14 8.55
N GLY A 43 -8.00 -30.99 8.25
CA GLY A 43 -8.07 -29.86 9.18
C GLY A 43 -9.37 -29.78 9.98
N PRO A 44 -9.38 -29.07 11.12
CA PRO A 44 -10.62 -28.73 11.79
C PRO A 44 -11.48 -27.80 10.91
N ILE A 45 -12.80 -27.91 11.04
CA ILE A 45 -13.72 -26.95 10.45
C ILE A 45 -13.47 -25.58 11.10
N GLN A 46 -13.25 -24.58 10.27
CA GLN A 46 -13.05 -23.20 10.69
C GLN A 46 -14.03 -22.25 10.03
N ARG A 47 -14.34 -21.16 10.72
CA ARG A 47 -15.13 -20.07 10.16
C ARG A 47 -14.31 -19.27 9.16
N VAL A 48 -14.98 -18.81 8.12
CA VAL A 48 -14.38 -18.04 7.05
C VAL A 48 -14.58 -16.55 7.29
N PHE A 49 -13.51 -15.76 7.16
CA PHE A 49 -13.51 -14.30 7.31
C PHE A 49 -12.72 -13.62 6.19
N ALA A 50 -13.06 -12.36 5.88
CA ALA A 50 -12.30 -11.53 4.95
C ALA A 50 -10.82 -11.45 5.35
N GLY A 51 -9.90 -11.51 4.38
CA GLY A 51 -8.45 -11.47 4.61
C GLY A 51 -7.83 -12.81 5.05
N GLN A 52 -8.59 -13.91 4.98
CA GLN A 52 -8.05 -15.27 5.12
C GLN A 52 -7.55 -15.81 3.78
N ASN A 53 -6.53 -16.66 3.85
CA ASN A 53 -6.09 -17.48 2.74
C ASN A 53 -6.58 -18.92 2.97
N LEU A 54 -7.28 -19.48 1.99
CA LEU A 54 -7.73 -20.87 1.96
C LEU A 54 -6.79 -21.69 1.09
N GLN A 55 -6.55 -22.94 1.47
CA GLN A 55 -5.78 -23.87 0.64
C GLN A 55 -6.67 -24.40 -0.49
N ALA A 56 -6.04 -24.76 -1.61
CA ALA A 56 -6.77 -25.31 -2.75
C ALA A 56 -7.39 -26.69 -2.44
N GLU A 57 -6.75 -27.46 -1.54
CA GLU A 57 -7.16 -28.81 -1.12
C GLU A 57 -8.10 -28.71 0.10
N GLY A 58 -9.34 -28.30 -0.14
CA GLY A 58 -10.33 -28.18 0.92
C GLY A 58 -11.75 -27.96 0.40
N ARG A 59 -12.69 -27.92 1.35
CA ARG A 59 -14.12 -27.75 1.07
C ARG A 59 -14.67 -26.53 1.78
N LEU A 60 -15.48 -25.77 1.05
CA LEU A 60 -16.19 -24.61 1.55
C LEU A 60 -17.68 -24.93 1.65
N LYS A 61 -18.24 -24.77 2.85
CA LYS A 61 -19.67 -24.92 3.10
C LYS A 61 -20.31 -23.55 3.32
N ILE A 62 -21.34 -23.27 2.53
CA ILE A 62 -22.07 -22.00 2.55
C ILE A 62 -23.53 -22.31 2.88
N SER A 63 -24.03 -21.76 3.98
CA SER A 63 -25.41 -21.90 4.41
C SER A 63 -26.38 -21.12 3.49
N GLU A 64 -27.66 -21.48 3.54
CA GLU A 64 -28.72 -20.79 2.80
C GLU A 64 -28.75 -19.28 3.08
N GLY A 65 -28.91 -18.48 2.01
CA GLY A 65 -28.94 -17.02 2.08
C GLY A 65 -27.59 -16.38 2.46
N ARG A 66 -26.49 -17.14 2.41
CA ARG A 66 -25.13 -16.63 2.64
C ARG A 66 -24.34 -16.63 1.34
N SER A 67 -23.37 -15.73 1.26
CA SER A 67 -22.44 -15.66 0.14
C SER A 67 -21.03 -15.31 0.56
N VAL A 68 -20.04 -15.77 -0.21
CA VAL A 68 -18.64 -15.38 -0.09
C VAL A 68 -18.12 -14.91 -1.44
N ASN A 69 -17.24 -13.91 -1.41
CA ASN A 69 -16.41 -13.54 -2.55
C ASN A 69 -14.98 -13.95 -2.25
N VAL A 70 -14.36 -14.68 -3.17
CA VAL A 70 -12.95 -15.09 -3.08
C VAL A 70 -12.18 -14.62 -4.31
N VAL A 71 -10.86 -14.51 -4.17
CA VAL A 71 -9.93 -14.22 -5.27
C VAL A 71 -8.96 -15.36 -5.46
N TYR A 72 -8.76 -15.72 -6.72
CA TYR A 72 -7.77 -16.67 -7.16
C TYR A 72 -7.25 -16.26 -8.55
N GLU A 73 -5.93 -16.23 -8.73
CA GLU A 73 -5.25 -15.88 -10.00
C GLU A 73 -5.87 -14.66 -10.72
N GLY A 74 -6.01 -13.56 -9.98
CA GLY A 74 -6.50 -12.30 -10.51
C GLY A 74 -8.00 -12.29 -10.83
N ARG A 75 -8.78 -13.25 -10.31
CA ARG A 75 -10.22 -13.36 -10.57
C ARG A 75 -11.01 -13.40 -9.29
N LYS A 76 -12.08 -12.61 -9.25
CA LYS A 76 -13.11 -12.69 -8.22
C LYS A 76 -14.11 -13.80 -8.57
N ILE A 77 -14.37 -14.69 -7.63
CA ILE A 77 -15.38 -15.74 -7.72
C ILE A 77 -16.43 -15.46 -6.63
N HIS A 78 -17.69 -15.35 -7.06
CA HIS A 78 -18.82 -15.20 -6.16
C HIS A 78 -19.50 -16.54 -5.93
N LEU A 79 -19.76 -16.88 -4.68
CA LEU A 79 -20.42 -18.11 -4.30
C LEU A 79 -21.58 -17.83 -3.35
N GLU A 80 -22.77 -18.33 -3.67
CA GLU A 80 -23.98 -18.23 -2.85
C GLU A 80 -24.47 -19.62 -2.43
N GLY A 81 -24.97 -19.74 -1.20
CA GLY A 81 -25.50 -20.96 -0.60
C GLY A 81 -27.02 -21.15 -0.76
N PRO A 82 -27.55 -22.33 -0.41
CA PRO A 82 -26.86 -23.42 0.27
C PRO A 82 -26.05 -24.28 -0.69
N LYS A 83 -24.75 -24.43 -0.43
CA LYS A 83 -23.88 -25.34 -1.20
C LYS A 83 -22.62 -25.73 -0.45
N GLU A 84 -22.08 -26.88 -0.84
CA GLU A 84 -20.72 -27.31 -0.49
C GLU A 84 -19.89 -27.32 -1.77
N VAL A 85 -18.73 -26.68 -1.73
CA VAL A 85 -17.87 -26.46 -2.88
C VAL A 85 -16.51 -27.08 -2.59
N ASP A 86 -16.10 -28.03 -3.43
CA ASP A 86 -14.71 -28.44 -3.51
C ASP A 86 -13.90 -27.30 -4.15
N ILE A 87 -12.88 -26.85 -3.43
CA ILE A 87 -12.10 -25.70 -3.85
C ILE A 87 -11.26 -26.00 -5.10
N ALA A 88 -10.74 -27.22 -5.24
CA ALA A 88 -9.96 -27.62 -6.41
C ALA A 88 -10.83 -27.66 -7.66
N GLU A 89 -12.08 -28.13 -7.54
CA GLU A 89 -13.06 -28.08 -8.63
C GLU A 89 -13.43 -26.64 -9.00
N MET A 90 -13.66 -25.77 -8.00
CA MET A 90 -13.96 -24.35 -8.21
C MET A 90 -12.84 -23.64 -8.98
N VAL A 91 -11.59 -23.85 -8.58
CA VAL A 91 -10.41 -23.28 -9.23
C VAL A 91 -10.26 -23.80 -10.65
N SER A 92 -10.46 -25.11 -10.86
CA SER A 92 -10.36 -25.73 -12.19
C SER A 92 -11.40 -25.17 -13.16
N ALA A 93 -12.63 -24.94 -12.70
CA ALA A 93 -13.68 -24.31 -13.49
C ALA A 93 -13.38 -22.84 -13.84
N ALA A 94 -12.67 -22.13 -12.96
CA ALA A 94 -12.35 -20.72 -13.15
C ALA A 94 -11.33 -20.48 -14.28
N ASN A 95 -10.51 -21.46 -14.68
CA ASN A 95 -9.33 -21.30 -15.55
C ASN A 95 -9.58 -21.07 -17.06
N THR A 96 -10.81 -20.79 -17.50
CA THR A 96 -11.19 -20.81 -18.94
C THR A 96 -11.14 -19.47 -19.70
N THR A 97 -10.58 -18.37 -19.17
CA THR A 97 -10.50 -17.08 -19.89
C THR A 97 -9.29 -16.23 -19.48
N GLN A 98 -8.56 -15.62 -20.42
CA GLN A 98 -7.31 -14.87 -20.18
C GLN A 98 -7.43 -13.73 -19.13
N SER A 99 -6.52 -13.71 -18.15
CA SER A 99 -6.31 -12.63 -17.17
C SER A 99 -5.19 -11.70 -17.63
N GLY A 100 -5.53 -10.50 -18.10
CA GLY A 100 -4.56 -9.46 -18.49
C GLY A 100 -5.08 -8.02 -18.35
N SER A 101 -6.20 -7.84 -17.64
CA SER A 101 -6.88 -6.55 -17.49
C SER A 101 -6.43 -5.83 -16.21
N PHE A 102 -6.65 -4.51 -16.13
CA PHE A 102 -6.41 -3.72 -14.92
C PHE A 102 -7.05 -4.34 -13.68
N ILE A 103 -8.27 -4.86 -13.82
CA ILE A 103 -9.00 -5.47 -12.71
C ILE A 103 -8.33 -6.76 -12.21
N SER A 104 -7.69 -7.52 -13.10
CA SER A 104 -6.89 -8.69 -12.70
C SER A 104 -5.72 -8.27 -11.81
N ARG A 105 -4.98 -7.22 -12.19
CA ARG A 105 -3.86 -6.70 -11.40
C ARG A 105 -4.30 -6.21 -10.02
N PHE A 106 -5.49 -5.62 -9.92
CA PHE A 106 -6.08 -5.24 -8.64
C PHE A 106 -6.36 -6.48 -7.76
N TRP A 107 -6.95 -7.54 -8.32
CA TRP A 107 -7.18 -8.76 -7.57
C TRP A 107 -5.88 -9.46 -7.17
N ASP A 108 -4.89 -9.52 -8.06
CA ASP A 108 -3.55 -10.04 -7.76
C ASP A 108 -2.88 -9.24 -6.64
N PHE A 109 -3.03 -7.92 -6.65
CA PHE A 109 -2.56 -7.04 -5.61
C PHE A 109 -3.19 -7.38 -4.25
N ILE A 110 -4.51 -7.59 -4.19
CA ILE A 110 -5.19 -7.97 -2.95
C ILE A 110 -4.68 -9.32 -2.44
N SER A 111 -4.61 -10.34 -3.29
CA SER A 111 -4.11 -11.67 -2.90
C SER A 111 -2.65 -11.64 -2.47
N SER A 112 -1.80 -10.89 -3.18
CA SER A 112 -0.40 -10.71 -2.81
C SER A 112 -0.28 -10.00 -1.47
N SER A 113 -1.11 -8.98 -1.21
CA SER A 113 -1.10 -8.24 0.05
C SER A 113 -1.45 -9.13 1.23
N VAL A 114 -2.52 -9.92 1.14
CA VAL A 114 -2.94 -10.84 2.20
C VAL A 114 -1.88 -11.92 2.46
N THR A 115 -1.31 -12.48 1.40
CA THR A 115 -0.31 -13.54 1.50
C THR A 115 0.98 -13.04 2.17
N ASN A 116 1.45 -11.85 1.83
CA ASN A 116 2.73 -11.32 2.31
C ASN A 116 2.66 -10.58 3.66
N THR A 117 1.48 -10.53 4.31
CA THR A 117 1.29 -9.76 5.56
C THR A 117 0.47 -10.52 6.60
N SER A 118 0.47 -11.85 6.54
CA SER A 118 -0.29 -12.67 7.49
C SER A 118 0.36 -12.72 8.88
N SER A 119 1.64 -12.38 9.01
CA SER A 119 2.37 -12.30 10.27
C SER A 119 3.42 -11.20 10.26
N ALA A 120 3.96 -10.84 11.43
CA ALA A 120 5.05 -9.87 11.55
C ALA A 120 6.32 -10.32 10.81
N GLU A 121 6.56 -11.63 10.76
CA GLU A 121 7.67 -12.22 9.99
C GLU A 121 7.43 -12.08 8.48
N ASP A 122 6.20 -12.31 8.01
CA ASP A 122 5.86 -12.12 6.60
C ASP A 122 6.06 -10.67 6.16
N VAL A 123 5.66 -9.71 7.00
CA VAL A 123 5.88 -8.27 6.75
C VAL A 123 7.38 -7.96 6.58
N GLU A 124 8.22 -8.49 7.47
CA GLU A 124 9.68 -8.29 7.40
C GLU A 124 10.27 -8.92 6.13
N ASN A 125 9.86 -10.15 5.82
CA ASN A 125 10.30 -10.87 4.63
C ASN A 125 9.88 -10.14 3.35
N TYR A 126 8.64 -9.64 3.31
CA TYR A 126 8.09 -8.89 2.19
C TYR A 126 8.80 -7.55 2.01
N HIS A 127 8.98 -6.78 3.09
CA HIS A 127 9.74 -5.54 3.07
C HIS A 127 11.16 -5.77 2.54
N ARG A 128 11.88 -6.75 3.10
CA ARG A 128 13.25 -7.09 2.65
C ARG A 128 13.30 -7.45 1.17
N LYS A 129 12.39 -8.30 0.69
CA LYS A 129 12.29 -8.68 -0.73
C LYS A 129 12.02 -7.47 -1.61
N TYR A 130 11.06 -6.63 -1.22
CA TYR A 130 10.70 -5.43 -1.96
C TYR A 130 11.89 -4.47 -2.06
N MET A 131 12.51 -4.13 -0.94
CA MET A 131 13.67 -3.23 -0.92
C MET A 131 14.85 -3.78 -1.71
N THR A 132 15.10 -5.08 -1.66
CA THR A 132 16.15 -5.74 -2.46
C THR A 132 15.89 -5.57 -3.95
N ASN A 133 14.65 -5.79 -4.40
CA ASN A 133 14.30 -5.71 -5.82
C ASN A 133 14.23 -4.27 -6.34
N THR A 134 13.65 -3.36 -5.58
CA THR A 134 13.45 -1.96 -5.99
C THR A 134 14.75 -1.15 -5.92
N ARG A 135 15.72 -1.57 -5.09
CA ARG A 135 16.99 -0.84 -4.89
C ARG A 135 18.24 -1.61 -5.36
N ALA A 136 18.07 -2.76 -6.01
CA ALA A 136 19.16 -3.48 -6.67
C ALA A 136 19.80 -2.58 -7.75
N GLY A 137 21.02 -2.09 -7.49
CA GLY A 137 21.80 -1.28 -8.42
C GLY A 137 21.97 0.19 -8.07
N ILE A 138 21.35 0.68 -6.98
CA ILE A 138 21.59 2.04 -6.49
C ILE A 138 22.91 2.07 -5.70
N LYS A 139 23.97 2.62 -6.32
CA LYS A 139 25.29 2.80 -5.70
C LYS A 139 25.17 3.65 -4.42
N GLY A 140 25.56 3.10 -3.27
CA GLY A 140 25.46 3.77 -1.96
C GLY A 140 24.39 3.19 -1.02
N TRP A 141 23.59 2.22 -1.49
CA TRP A 141 22.64 1.51 -0.64
C TRP A 141 23.38 0.49 0.24
N GLY A 142 23.78 0.95 1.42
CA GLY A 142 24.69 0.25 2.33
C GLY A 142 25.22 1.12 3.47
N ASN A 143 25.02 2.45 3.44
CA ASN A 143 25.32 3.32 4.58
C ASN A 143 24.25 3.18 5.69
N LYS A 144 24.22 2.00 6.29
CA LYS A 144 23.66 1.70 7.62
C LYS A 144 24.74 2.19 8.60
N GLU A 145 24.59 3.30 9.31
CA GLU A 145 23.99 3.28 10.65
C GLU A 145 23.47 4.66 11.13
N ASN A 146 23.46 5.70 10.28
CA ASN A 146 23.24 7.07 10.75
C ASN A 146 22.42 8.00 9.82
N SER A 147 21.69 7.48 8.82
CA SER A 147 20.80 8.34 8.01
C SER A 147 19.45 8.53 8.69
N ILE A 148 18.88 9.73 8.60
CA ILE A 148 17.49 9.98 8.99
C ILE A 148 16.57 9.26 8.01
N ALA A 149 15.85 8.25 8.49
CA ALA A 149 14.95 7.45 7.68
C ALA A 149 13.49 7.84 7.95
N PHE A 150 12.73 7.94 6.87
CA PHE A 150 11.28 8.11 6.92
C PHE A 150 10.62 7.36 5.78
N ALA A 151 9.30 7.25 5.84
CA ALA A 151 8.53 6.46 4.90
C ALA A 151 8.44 7.13 3.52
N ALA A 152 8.46 6.31 2.46
CA ALA A 152 8.38 6.77 1.08
C ALA A 152 7.02 7.41 0.73
N TYR A 153 5.98 7.25 1.56
CA TYR A 153 4.71 7.97 1.36
C TYR A 153 4.83 9.49 1.62
N PHE A 154 5.98 9.97 2.08
CA PHE A 154 6.32 11.40 2.17
C PHE A 154 7.05 11.92 0.91
N SER A 155 6.67 11.42 -0.27
CA SER A 155 7.20 11.88 -1.57
C SER A 155 6.09 11.98 -2.62
N GLU A 156 6.49 12.30 -3.85
CA GLU A 156 5.60 12.38 -5.03
C GLU A 156 4.60 13.53 -4.91
N VAL A 157 3.30 13.28 -4.86
CA VAL A 157 2.29 14.35 -4.90
C VAL A 157 1.52 14.44 -3.59
N PHE A 158 1.51 15.63 -2.99
CA PHE A 158 0.71 15.93 -1.81
C PHE A 158 -0.55 16.71 -2.19
N GLY A 159 -1.70 16.22 -1.74
CA GLY A 159 -2.99 16.92 -1.83
C GLY A 159 -3.52 17.40 -0.48
N VAL A 160 -2.69 17.42 0.57
CA VAL A 160 -3.11 17.74 1.94
C VAL A 160 -2.63 19.12 2.38
N PRO A 161 -3.43 19.90 3.10
CA PRO A 161 -3.05 21.25 3.52
C PRO A 161 -1.96 21.26 4.59
N GLU A 162 -1.85 20.18 5.37
CA GLU A 162 -0.86 19.98 6.41
C GLU A 162 -0.23 18.60 6.25
N LEU A 163 1.10 18.54 6.29
CA LEU A 163 1.88 17.31 6.22
C LEU A 163 2.47 16.99 7.59
N PRO A 164 1.91 16.02 8.35
CA PRO A 164 2.49 15.55 9.60
C PRO A 164 3.66 14.60 9.27
N LEU A 165 4.83 15.19 9.09
CA LEU A 165 6.07 14.50 8.80
C LEU A 165 6.61 13.83 10.07
N GLN A 166 7.02 12.57 9.94
CA GLN A 166 7.65 11.78 11.01
C GLN A 166 8.82 10.97 10.47
N TRP A 167 9.83 10.75 11.30
CA TRP A 167 11.01 9.94 10.98
C TRP A 167 11.46 9.11 12.18
N ASP A 168 12.34 8.14 11.93
CA ASP A 168 12.90 7.29 12.99
C ASP A 168 13.76 8.13 13.95
N SER A 169 13.60 7.89 15.25
CA SER A 169 14.40 8.57 16.26
C SER A 169 15.84 8.07 16.25
N ILE A 170 16.79 9.01 16.33
CA ILE A 170 18.22 8.71 16.37
C ILE A 170 18.76 9.07 17.76
N ALA A 171 19.36 8.09 18.44
CA ALA A 171 20.00 8.31 19.72
C ALA A 171 21.13 9.34 19.61
N GLY A 172 21.16 10.29 20.56
CA GLY A 172 22.14 11.38 20.61
C GLY A 172 21.78 12.63 19.80
N VAL A 173 20.70 12.61 19.02
CA VAL A 173 20.24 13.79 18.26
C VAL A 173 19.24 14.61 19.08
N HIS A 174 19.50 15.91 19.23
CA HIS A 174 18.66 16.83 20.03
C HIS A 174 17.74 17.74 19.21
N HIS A 175 18.06 17.93 17.93
CA HIS A 175 17.31 18.76 17.01
C HIS A 175 17.48 18.28 15.58
N TYR A 176 16.46 18.52 14.78
CA TYR A 176 16.44 18.29 13.34
C TYR A 176 16.12 19.62 12.65
N GLN A 177 16.82 19.88 11.57
CA GLN A 177 16.52 20.96 10.66
C GLN A 177 15.74 20.38 9.48
N VAL A 178 14.54 20.91 9.24
CA VAL A 178 13.66 20.54 8.14
C VAL A 178 13.58 21.72 7.19
N SER A 179 13.84 21.48 5.91
CA SER A 179 13.76 22.50 4.88
C SER A 179 13.00 22.01 3.66
N ILE A 180 12.25 22.91 3.04
CA ILE A 180 11.67 22.72 1.72
C ILE A 180 12.37 23.68 0.77
N ILE A 181 12.85 23.16 -0.35
CA ILE A 181 13.65 23.90 -1.32
C ILE A 181 12.99 23.79 -2.69
N ASP A 182 12.73 24.91 -3.36
CA ASP A 182 12.27 24.94 -4.75
C ASP A 182 13.43 24.50 -5.66
N ARG A 183 13.22 23.44 -6.44
CA ARG A 183 14.28 22.88 -7.28
C ARG A 183 14.59 23.67 -8.54
N SER A 184 13.71 24.58 -8.92
CA SER A 184 13.90 25.43 -10.10
C SER A 184 14.74 26.67 -9.79
N THR A 185 14.65 27.18 -8.56
CA THR A 185 15.32 28.41 -8.12
C THR A 185 16.40 28.18 -7.05
N ASP A 186 16.47 26.98 -6.47
CA ASP A 186 17.25 26.66 -5.27
C ASP A 186 16.90 27.52 -4.04
N GLU A 187 15.71 28.14 -4.04
CA GLU A 187 15.23 28.96 -2.91
C GLU A 187 14.66 28.09 -1.79
N ILE A 188 14.98 28.43 -0.54
CA ILE A 188 14.42 27.78 0.65
C ILE A 188 13.06 28.41 0.96
N VAL A 189 11.98 27.69 0.67
CA VAL A 189 10.61 28.14 0.93
C VAL A 189 10.15 27.85 2.37
N LEU A 190 10.79 26.88 3.03
CA LEU A 190 10.60 26.60 4.46
C LEU A 190 11.94 26.23 5.09
N SER A 191 12.16 26.75 6.30
CA SER A 191 13.26 26.35 7.19
C SER A 191 12.72 26.29 8.62
N ALA A 192 12.67 25.11 9.20
CA ALA A 192 12.09 24.88 10.52
C ALA A 192 12.96 23.94 11.36
N MET A 193 12.97 24.17 12.68
CA MET A 193 13.68 23.34 13.65
C MET A 193 12.69 22.49 14.45
N ALA A 194 12.90 21.17 14.46
CA ALA A 194 12.12 20.22 15.25
C ALA A 194 12.98 19.64 16.38
N ARG A 195 12.45 19.63 17.61
CA ARG A 195 13.10 18.98 18.78
C ARG A 195 12.67 17.52 18.96
N ALA A 196 11.58 17.14 18.31
CA ALA A 196 11.09 15.77 18.25
C ALA A 196 11.37 15.18 16.86
N ASN A 197 11.17 13.87 16.71
CA ASN A 197 11.27 13.16 15.43
C ASN A 197 10.00 13.31 14.55
N GLN A 198 9.33 14.46 14.68
CA GLN A 198 8.13 14.81 13.93
C GLN A 198 7.97 16.32 13.82
N ILE A 199 7.33 16.77 12.74
CA ILE A 199 6.87 18.15 12.55
C ILE A 199 5.64 18.17 11.64
N SER A 200 4.70 19.07 11.92
CA SER A 200 3.64 19.40 10.98
C SER A 200 4.07 20.55 10.07
N ILE A 201 4.00 20.33 8.76
CA ILE A 201 4.31 21.36 7.77
C ILE A 201 2.99 21.90 7.17
N PRO A 202 2.67 23.19 7.33
CA PRO A 202 1.46 23.78 6.78
C PRO A 202 1.64 24.09 5.28
N LEU A 203 1.55 23.08 4.42
CA LEU A 203 1.76 23.20 2.97
C LEU A 203 0.86 24.27 2.32
N ALA A 204 -0.39 24.41 2.80
CA ALA A 204 -1.33 25.41 2.29
C ALA A 204 -0.92 26.86 2.58
N ASP A 205 -0.11 27.09 3.61
CA ASP A 205 0.37 28.43 4.00
C ASP A 205 1.71 28.77 3.31
N LEU A 206 2.34 27.80 2.65
CA LEU A 206 3.54 28.01 1.87
C LEU A 206 3.16 28.50 0.46
N ALA A 207 3.90 29.48 -0.07
CA ALA A 207 3.71 30.00 -1.42
C ALA A 207 4.25 29.02 -2.50
N LEU A 208 3.77 27.78 -2.48
CA LEU A 208 4.16 26.74 -3.42
C LEU A 208 3.44 26.94 -4.76
N SER A 209 4.20 26.87 -5.85
CA SER A 209 3.66 26.95 -7.20
C SER A 209 3.10 25.58 -7.62
N PRO A 210 1.93 25.54 -8.31
CA PRO A 210 1.44 24.31 -8.93
C PRO A 210 2.48 23.73 -9.89
N GLU A 211 2.56 22.40 -9.98
CA GLU A 211 3.49 21.64 -10.84
C GLU A 211 5.00 21.86 -10.55
N ALA A 212 5.36 22.74 -9.62
CA ALA A 212 6.75 22.90 -9.18
C ALA A 212 7.17 21.70 -8.32
N ILE A 213 8.44 21.31 -8.48
CA ILE A 213 9.05 20.21 -7.72
C ILE A 213 9.87 20.82 -6.59
N TYR A 214 9.57 20.37 -5.38
CA TYR A 214 10.24 20.75 -4.16
C TYR A 214 11.08 19.60 -3.62
N GLN A 215 12.22 19.91 -3.01
CA GLN A 215 13.00 18.95 -2.22
C GLN A 215 12.65 19.11 -0.74
N LEU A 216 12.24 18.00 -0.14
CA LEU A 216 12.15 17.85 1.32
C LEU A 216 13.52 17.40 1.83
N ARG A 217 14.11 18.20 2.72
CA ARG A 217 15.41 17.91 3.34
C ARG A 217 15.27 17.88 4.85
N ILE A 218 15.81 16.82 5.45
CA ILE A 218 15.95 16.70 6.91
C ILE A 218 17.43 16.47 7.22
N THR A 219 17.99 17.28 8.10
CA THR A 219 19.36 17.15 8.60
C THR A 219 19.39 17.22 10.12
N ALA A 220 20.41 16.62 10.73
CA ALA A 220 20.70 16.79 12.14
C ALA A 220 22.20 16.79 12.38
N ASP A 221 22.63 17.37 13.50
CA ASP A 221 23.98 17.21 14.02
C ASP A 221 24.01 16.02 14.99
N LYS A 222 25.00 15.14 14.82
CA LYS A 222 25.29 14.03 15.71
C LYS A 222 26.80 13.95 15.90
N ASP A 223 27.26 14.18 17.12
CA ASP A 223 28.68 14.12 17.49
C ASP A 223 29.58 15.03 16.62
N GLY A 224 29.06 16.18 16.16
CA GLY A 224 29.77 17.12 15.28
C GLY A 224 29.76 16.74 13.80
N GLU A 225 29.05 15.67 13.42
CA GLU A 225 28.81 15.30 12.03
C GLU A 225 27.37 15.62 11.63
N THR A 226 27.18 16.16 10.43
CA THR A 226 25.84 16.35 9.87
C THR A 226 25.35 15.05 9.24
N ILE A 227 24.28 14.51 9.80
CA ILE A 227 23.52 13.42 9.20
C ILE A 227 22.37 13.98 8.37
N THR A 228 22.07 13.34 7.25
CA THR A 228 21.06 13.80 6.28
C THR A 228 20.13 12.65 5.94
N ALA A 229 18.85 12.94 5.76
CA ALA A 229 17.91 12.01 5.15
C ALA A 229 18.21 11.82 3.65
N PRO A 230 17.75 10.71 3.03
CA PRO A 230 17.77 10.56 1.57
C PRO A 230 17.06 11.73 0.86
N GLU A 231 17.54 12.08 -0.33
CA GLU A 231 16.87 13.08 -1.15
C GLU A 231 15.44 12.65 -1.45
N THR A 232 14.49 13.54 -1.15
CA THR A 232 13.06 13.30 -1.34
C THR A 232 12.46 14.49 -2.04
N PHE A 233 11.63 14.22 -3.04
CA PHE A 233 11.01 15.25 -3.88
C PHE A 233 9.49 15.12 -3.84
N PHE A 234 8.81 16.26 -3.96
CA PHE A 234 7.36 16.30 -4.05
C PHE A 234 6.83 17.49 -4.86
N SER A 235 5.59 17.40 -5.35
CA SER A 235 4.76 18.54 -5.78
C SER A 235 3.56 18.70 -4.84
N TYR A 236 3.04 19.92 -4.72
CA TYR A 236 1.83 20.22 -3.95
C TYR A 236 0.68 20.56 -4.90
N GLU A 237 -0.29 19.66 -4.98
CA GLU A 237 -1.42 19.73 -5.91
C GLU A 237 -2.73 19.38 -5.18
N PRO A 238 -3.27 20.31 -4.36
CA PRO A 238 -4.43 20.04 -3.50
C PRO A 238 -5.68 19.60 -4.25
N GLU A 239 -5.87 20.06 -5.50
CA GLU A 239 -7.05 19.72 -6.31
C GLU A 239 -6.87 18.43 -7.15
N ALA A 240 -5.62 17.97 -7.33
CA ALA A 240 -5.32 16.85 -8.22
C ALA A 240 -5.87 15.53 -7.69
N VAL A 241 -5.79 15.31 -6.37
CA VAL A 241 -6.29 14.08 -5.73
C VAL A 241 -7.81 13.97 -5.87
N THR A 242 -8.55 15.03 -5.58
CA THR A 242 -10.01 15.06 -5.73
C THR A 242 -10.42 14.83 -7.17
N THR A 243 -9.78 15.54 -8.12
CA THR A 243 -10.00 15.37 -9.55
C THR A 243 -9.71 13.94 -10.01
N PHE A 244 -8.66 13.31 -9.49
CA PHE A 244 -8.31 11.94 -9.79
C PHE A 244 -9.39 10.96 -9.32
N ILE A 245 -9.88 11.10 -8.08
CA ILE A 245 -10.93 10.26 -7.51
C ILE A 245 -12.25 10.44 -8.26
N ASP A 246 -12.64 11.67 -8.58
CA ASP A 246 -13.86 11.94 -9.37
C ASP A 246 -13.80 11.28 -10.74
N ASN A 247 -12.65 11.36 -11.41
CA ASN A 247 -12.42 10.67 -12.68
C ASN A 247 -12.43 9.14 -12.51
N LEU A 248 -11.91 8.63 -11.41
CA LEU A 248 -11.95 7.20 -11.08
C LEU A 248 -13.39 6.70 -10.97
N HIS A 249 -14.26 7.45 -10.30
CA HIS A 249 -15.69 7.14 -10.15
C HIS A 249 -16.42 7.06 -11.48
N GLN A 250 -15.95 7.77 -12.52
CA GLN A 250 -16.54 7.69 -13.85
C GLN A 250 -16.14 6.47 -14.67
N LYS A 251 -15.03 5.78 -14.30
CA LYS A 251 -14.52 4.64 -15.05
C LYS A 251 -15.46 3.44 -14.95
N ARG A 252 -15.67 2.75 -16.08
CA ARG A 252 -16.48 1.51 -16.16
C ARG A 252 -16.02 0.45 -15.17
N VAL A 253 -14.70 0.27 -15.00
CA VAL A 253 -14.14 -0.71 -14.07
C VAL A 253 -14.57 -0.43 -12.63
N PHE A 254 -14.49 0.83 -12.20
CA PHE A 254 -14.90 1.24 -10.86
C PHE A 254 -16.40 1.01 -10.63
N LYS A 255 -17.23 1.41 -11.59
CA LYS A 255 -18.69 1.21 -11.55
C LYS A 255 -19.11 -0.26 -11.53
N SER A 256 -18.23 -1.19 -11.93
CA SER A 256 -18.51 -2.63 -11.91
C SER A 256 -18.17 -3.33 -10.60
N LEU A 257 -17.49 -2.62 -9.68
CA LEU A 257 -17.12 -3.12 -8.36
C LEU A 257 -18.29 -2.95 -7.37
N THR A 258 -18.34 -3.80 -6.35
CA THR A 258 -19.23 -3.57 -5.18
C THR A 258 -18.74 -2.37 -4.35
N ALA A 259 -19.56 -1.87 -3.42
CA ALA A 259 -19.17 -0.75 -2.56
C ALA A 259 -17.88 -1.02 -1.77
N ASP A 260 -17.76 -2.20 -1.15
CA ASP A 260 -16.56 -2.58 -0.38
C ASP A 260 -15.32 -2.74 -1.28
N GLU A 261 -15.52 -3.19 -2.52
CA GLU A 261 -14.43 -3.32 -3.50
C GLU A 261 -13.97 -1.95 -4.01
N GLN A 262 -14.90 -1.00 -4.19
CA GLN A 262 -14.58 0.38 -4.54
C GLN A 262 -13.72 1.03 -3.45
N LEU A 263 -14.06 0.79 -2.19
CA LEU A 263 -13.31 1.27 -1.03
C LEU A 263 -11.85 0.78 -1.04
N LEU A 264 -11.60 -0.48 -1.38
CA LEU A 264 -10.24 -1.04 -1.55
C LEU A 264 -9.54 -0.58 -2.84
N PHE A 265 -10.30 -0.28 -3.88
CA PHE A 265 -9.77 0.10 -5.19
C PHE A 265 -9.23 1.54 -5.21
N ILE A 266 -9.84 2.46 -4.45
CA ILE A 266 -9.39 3.86 -4.37
C ILE A 266 -7.92 3.98 -3.93
N PRO A 267 -7.51 3.47 -2.76
CA PRO A 267 -6.11 3.61 -2.33
C PRO A 267 -5.13 2.90 -3.26
N HIS A 268 -5.51 1.74 -3.83
CA HIS A 268 -4.68 1.08 -4.85
C HIS A 268 -4.49 1.94 -6.11
N ALA A 269 -5.57 2.58 -6.60
CA ALA A 269 -5.48 3.47 -7.75
C ALA A 269 -4.65 4.73 -7.46
N LEU A 270 -4.72 5.25 -6.23
CA LEU A 270 -3.88 6.36 -5.77
C LEU A 270 -2.41 5.96 -5.68
N GLU A 271 -2.10 4.76 -5.19
CA GLU A 271 -0.74 4.19 -5.21
C GLU A 271 -0.17 4.16 -6.64
N GLU A 272 -0.91 3.58 -7.59
CA GLU A 272 -0.49 3.48 -8.99
C GLU A 272 -0.31 4.85 -9.66
N ALA A 273 -0.95 5.89 -9.13
CA ALA A 273 -0.86 7.26 -9.64
C ALA A 273 0.15 8.13 -8.87
N GLY A 274 0.84 7.60 -7.85
CA GLY A 274 1.84 8.34 -7.07
C GLY A 274 1.27 9.23 -5.96
N TYR A 275 -0.04 9.19 -5.68
CA TYR A 275 -0.65 9.92 -4.56
C TYR A 275 -0.49 9.14 -3.24
N LEU A 276 0.76 8.84 -2.87
CA LEU A 276 1.08 7.86 -1.81
C LEU A 276 0.57 8.29 -0.43
N TYR A 277 0.73 9.57 -0.07
CA TYR A 277 0.23 10.06 1.21
C TYR A 277 -1.31 10.00 1.28
N SER A 278 -2.00 10.36 0.19
CA SER A 278 -3.46 10.24 0.11
C SER A 278 -3.91 8.79 0.15
N ALA A 279 -3.21 7.88 -0.53
CA ALA A 279 -3.48 6.43 -0.43
C ALA A 279 -3.37 5.94 1.03
N ARG A 280 -2.35 6.38 1.77
CA ARG A 280 -2.20 6.10 3.20
C ARG A 280 -3.42 6.54 4.01
N GLN A 281 -3.91 7.76 3.78
CA GLN A 281 -5.09 8.27 4.50
C GLN A 281 -6.33 7.41 4.24
N HIS A 282 -6.57 7.03 2.99
CA HIS A 282 -7.66 6.11 2.67
C HIS A 282 -7.52 4.76 3.37
N TYR A 283 -6.31 4.19 3.46
CA TYR A 283 -6.11 2.96 4.23
C TYR A 283 -6.36 3.12 5.73
N ILE A 284 -5.95 4.25 6.32
CA ILE A 284 -6.24 4.58 7.72
C ILE A 284 -7.75 4.63 7.95
N ASP A 285 -8.48 5.32 7.07
CA ASP A 285 -9.94 5.44 7.15
C ASP A 285 -10.63 4.07 7.05
N LEU A 286 -10.16 3.18 6.16
CA LEU A 286 -10.68 1.82 6.04
C LEU A 286 -10.49 1.00 7.32
N VAL A 287 -9.29 1.02 7.89
CA VAL A 287 -9.00 0.29 9.13
C VAL A 287 -9.75 0.89 10.32
N ALA A 288 -9.93 2.21 10.36
CA ALA A 288 -10.72 2.88 11.40
C ALA A 288 -12.21 2.56 11.30
N ALA A 289 -12.75 2.40 10.08
CA ALA A 289 -14.15 2.08 9.85
C ALA A 289 -14.52 0.65 10.30
N ASP A 290 -13.60 -0.31 10.18
CA ASP A 290 -13.74 -1.66 10.73
C ASP A 290 -12.40 -2.21 11.19
N THR A 291 -12.12 -2.02 12.49
CA THR A 291 -10.87 -2.45 13.13
C THR A 291 -10.71 -3.97 13.21
N THR A 292 -11.78 -4.73 12.99
CA THR A 292 -11.76 -6.20 13.02
C THR A 292 -11.53 -6.81 11.64
N ASN A 293 -11.66 -6.02 10.58
CA ASN A 293 -11.51 -6.47 9.21
C ASN A 293 -10.04 -6.77 8.87
N GLN A 294 -9.70 -8.06 8.82
CA GLN A 294 -8.34 -8.52 8.54
C GLN A 294 -7.90 -8.18 7.11
N LEU A 295 -8.83 -8.08 6.15
CA LEU A 295 -8.47 -7.68 4.79
C LEU A 295 -7.92 -6.26 4.75
N TYR A 296 -8.63 -5.30 5.37
CA TYR A 296 -8.21 -3.89 5.39
C TYR A 296 -6.84 -3.72 6.06
N ARG A 297 -6.65 -4.37 7.21
CA ARG A 297 -5.38 -4.34 7.96
C ARG A 297 -4.22 -4.91 7.14
N LYS A 298 -4.41 -6.06 6.49
CA LYS A 298 -3.37 -6.71 5.68
C LYS A 298 -3.01 -5.93 4.42
N VAL A 299 -4.01 -5.38 3.72
CA VAL A 299 -3.76 -4.53 2.54
C VAL A 299 -2.99 -3.27 2.95
N TYR A 300 -3.38 -2.63 4.06
CA TYR A 300 -2.66 -1.46 4.57
C TYR A 300 -1.23 -1.79 5.02
N ALA A 301 -1.03 -2.88 5.76
CA ALA A 301 0.29 -3.34 6.16
C ALA A 301 1.19 -3.63 4.94
N SER A 302 0.61 -4.14 3.85
CA SER A 302 1.34 -4.40 2.62
C SER A 302 1.83 -3.11 1.95
N PHE A 303 0.98 -2.08 1.93
CA PHE A 303 1.37 -0.74 1.51
C PHE A 303 2.52 -0.20 2.36
N LEU A 304 2.41 -0.23 3.69
CA LEU A 304 3.45 0.28 4.59
C LEU A 304 4.79 -0.46 4.45
N ALA A 305 4.76 -1.77 4.25
CA ALA A 305 5.96 -2.56 3.99
C ALA A 305 6.68 -2.10 2.70
N ARG A 306 5.92 -1.79 1.63
CA ARG A 306 6.48 -1.19 0.39
C ARG A 306 6.97 0.23 0.59
N MET A 307 6.34 0.99 1.49
CA MET A 307 6.68 2.38 1.78
C MET A 307 7.82 2.56 2.78
N ASN A 308 8.61 1.52 3.07
CA ASN A 308 9.70 1.58 4.05
C ASN A 308 9.23 1.92 5.48
N ALA A 309 8.06 1.42 5.88
CA ALA A 309 7.50 1.56 7.22
C ALA A 309 7.13 0.19 7.85
N PRO A 310 8.07 -0.77 7.95
CA PRO A 310 7.77 -2.14 8.39
C PRO A 310 7.30 -2.22 9.84
N GLU A 311 7.77 -1.37 10.75
CA GLU A 311 7.30 -1.36 12.14
C GLU A 311 5.84 -0.88 12.26
N GLU A 312 5.47 0.13 11.48
CA GLU A 312 4.09 0.61 11.38
C GLU A 312 3.19 -0.50 10.81
N ALA A 313 3.66 -1.19 9.76
CA ALA A 313 2.97 -2.36 9.18
C ALA A 313 2.74 -3.49 10.20
N LYS A 314 3.78 -3.86 10.98
CA LYS A 314 3.68 -4.89 12.04
C LYS A 314 2.70 -4.50 13.13
N ALA A 315 2.63 -3.22 13.50
CA ALA A 315 1.68 -2.74 14.50
C ALA A 315 0.23 -2.91 14.02
N ILE A 316 -0.03 -2.74 12.73
CA ILE A 316 -1.37 -2.84 12.16
C ILE A 316 -1.88 -4.27 12.07
N ILE A 317 -1.04 -5.30 12.02
CA ILE A 317 -1.49 -6.71 11.90
C ILE A 317 -1.54 -7.48 13.23
N LYS A 318 -1.12 -6.87 14.35
CA LYS A 318 -1.23 -7.43 15.71
C LYS A 318 -2.66 -7.39 16.23
#